data_AF-A0A518K9S1-F1
#
_entry.id   AF-A0A518K9S1-F1
#
_cell.length_a   1.000
_cell.length_b   1.000
_cell.length_c   1.000
_cell.angle_alpha   90.00
_cell.angle_beta   90.00
_cell.angle_gamma   90.00
#
_symmetry.space_group_name_H-M   'P 1'
#
loop_
_entity.id
_entity.type
_entity.pdbx_description
1 polymer ?
#
loop_
_entity_poly.entity_id
_entity_poly.type
_entity_poly.pdbx_seq_one_letter_code
_entity_poly.pdbx_strand_id
1 'polypeptide(L)'
;MTVGIRLLSKFDLWQRRGMEPTSFEPFDIESLNPTYHELTLTLPAITAEQVSVAMRGFSYHLTKACGTTALDSPELFAGLIVRTMLMVSGSILKDPEAVLKPLRTPENRPWTPRRVTLLAPSAEETPNNHAAVLDTLCELGASDEDIERLFWMVTVAVAGSLATIGRLPMQEVPSTDSYH
;
A
#
# COMPACT_ATOMS: atom_id res chain seq x y z
N MET A 1 -0.13 17.79 -17.76
CA MET A 1 -0.78 16.58 -18.26
C MET A 1 -1.17 15.75 -17.05
N THR A 2 -2.42 15.89 -16.61
CA THR A 2 -2.90 15.39 -15.31
C THR A 2 -3.36 13.95 -15.48
N VAL A 3 -2.61 12.98 -14.97
CA VAL A 3 -3.03 11.58 -14.91
C VAL A 3 -3.99 11.43 -13.74
N GLY A 4 -5.23 11.85 -13.97
CA GLY A 4 -6.36 11.51 -13.10
C GLY A 4 -6.64 10.02 -13.25
N ILE A 5 -6.43 9.28 -12.16
CA ILE A 5 -6.73 7.86 -12.05
C ILE A 5 -8.18 7.62 -12.49
N ARG A 6 -8.40 6.74 -13.48
CA ARG A 6 -9.71 6.30 -14.02
C ARG A 6 -10.52 5.47 -13.00
N LEU A 7 -10.66 5.95 -11.76
CA LEU A 7 -11.71 5.50 -10.84
C LEU A 7 -13.03 6.23 -11.14
N LEU A 8 -12.97 7.44 -11.70
CA LEU A 8 -14.16 8.25 -12.06
C LEU A 8 -14.99 7.64 -13.20
N SER A 9 -14.40 6.91 -14.15
CA SER A 9 -15.17 6.34 -15.27
C SER A 9 -16.06 5.15 -14.88
N LYS A 10 -15.88 4.58 -13.69
CA LYS A 10 -16.68 3.43 -13.21
C LYS A 10 -17.87 3.85 -12.35
N PHE A 11 -17.75 4.97 -11.62
CA PHE A 11 -18.91 5.63 -11.00
C PHE A 11 -19.94 6.09 -12.03
N ASP A 12 -19.49 6.58 -13.18
CA ASP A 12 -20.36 6.88 -14.34
C ASP A 12 -21.12 5.63 -14.83
N LEU A 13 -20.51 4.45 -14.73
CA LEU A 13 -21.10 3.19 -15.20
C LEU A 13 -22.18 2.68 -14.25
N TRP A 14 -22.02 2.93 -12.95
CA TRP A 14 -23.03 2.70 -11.92
C TRP A 14 -24.24 3.61 -12.09
N GLN A 15 -24.00 4.92 -12.27
CA GLN A 15 -25.08 5.87 -12.56
C GLN A 15 -25.84 5.53 -13.85
N ARG A 16 -25.12 5.11 -14.91
CA ARG A 16 -25.74 4.69 -16.18
C ARG A 16 -26.56 3.40 -16.08
N ARG A 17 -26.32 2.56 -15.07
CA ARG A 17 -27.07 1.30 -14.85
C ARG A 17 -28.25 1.45 -13.90
N GLY A 18 -28.51 2.65 -13.36
CA GLY A 18 -29.61 2.87 -12.41
C GLY A 18 -29.45 2.07 -11.12
N MET A 19 -28.22 1.64 -10.80
CA MET A 19 -27.91 0.95 -9.56
C MET A 19 -27.69 2.02 -8.48
N GLU A 20 -28.69 2.25 -7.63
CA GLU A 20 -28.46 2.99 -6.39
C GLU A 20 -27.68 2.09 -5.41
N PRO A 21 -26.59 2.59 -4.80
CA PRO A 21 -25.91 1.87 -3.73
C PRO A 21 -26.88 1.69 -2.56
N THR A 22 -27.30 0.44 -2.29
CA THR A 22 -28.36 0.12 -1.33
C THR A 22 -27.99 0.36 0.13
N SER A 23 -26.70 0.43 0.47
CA SER A 23 -26.18 1.08 1.68
C SER A 23 -24.65 1.01 1.61
N PHE A 24 -23.97 2.14 1.73
CA PHE A 24 -22.53 2.11 2.01
C PHE A 24 -22.39 1.90 3.51
N GLU A 25 -22.22 0.66 3.97
CA GLU A 25 -21.57 0.49 5.27
C GLU A 25 -20.13 0.98 5.12
N PRO A 26 -19.73 2.04 5.85
CA PRO A 26 -18.38 2.54 5.75
C PRO A 26 -17.41 1.44 6.18
N PHE A 27 -16.32 1.30 5.44
CA PHE A 27 -15.22 0.43 5.84
C PHE A 27 -14.71 0.87 7.22
N ASP A 28 -14.94 0.03 8.22
CA ASP A 28 -14.53 0.30 9.60
C ASP A 28 -13.02 0.08 9.78
N ILE A 29 -12.26 1.11 9.42
CA ILE A 29 -10.83 1.21 9.71
C ILE A 29 -10.56 1.36 11.22
N GLU A 30 -11.54 1.81 12.01
CA GLU A 30 -11.38 2.03 13.45
C GLU A 30 -11.25 0.69 14.18
N SER A 31 -11.89 -0.37 13.66
CA SER A 31 -11.68 -1.75 14.13
C SER A 31 -10.22 -2.21 14.10
N LEU A 32 -9.36 -1.62 13.26
CA LEU A 32 -7.93 -1.94 13.19
C LEU A 32 -7.10 -1.21 14.26
N ASN A 33 -7.70 -0.26 14.98
CA ASN A 33 -7.04 0.62 15.94
C ASN A 33 -5.70 1.16 15.42
N PRO A 34 -5.69 1.88 14.27
CA PRO A 34 -4.44 2.23 13.61
C PRO A 34 -3.63 3.23 14.44
N THR A 35 -2.36 2.92 14.66
CA THR A 35 -1.44 3.72 15.47
C THR A 35 -0.27 4.24 14.64
N TYR A 36 0.18 5.46 14.98
CA TYR A 36 1.37 6.05 14.37
C TYR A 36 2.63 5.60 15.13
N HIS A 37 3.63 5.15 14.38
CA HIS A 37 4.92 4.71 14.90
C HIS A 37 6.04 5.55 14.29
N GLU A 38 6.92 6.08 15.13
CA GLU A 38 8.15 6.71 14.67
C GLU A 38 9.30 5.71 14.68
N LEU A 39 9.99 5.58 13.55
CA LEU A 39 11.10 4.65 13.41
C LEU A 39 12.10 5.14 12.38
N THR A 40 13.32 4.62 12.44
CA THR A 40 14.34 4.87 11.41
C THR A 40 14.45 3.65 10.51
N LEU A 41 14.19 3.85 9.22
CA LEU A 41 14.23 2.80 8.19
C LEU A 41 15.31 3.11 7.16
N THR A 42 16.07 2.10 6.76
CA THR A 42 16.97 2.20 5.62
C THR A 42 16.17 1.99 4.34
N LEU A 43 15.74 3.09 3.73
CA LEU A 43 14.82 3.08 2.59
C LEU A 43 15.56 3.11 1.25
N PRO A 44 15.09 2.36 0.25
CA PRO A 44 15.55 2.44 -1.14
C PRO A 44 15.15 3.74 -1.84
N ALA A 45 15.91 4.11 -2.86
CA ALA A 45 15.59 5.24 -3.75
C ALA A 45 14.53 4.82 -4.79
N ILE A 46 13.28 4.64 -4.34
CA ILE A 46 12.16 4.30 -5.22
C ILE A 46 11.68 5.56 -5.96
N THR A 47 11.58 5.47 -7.29
CA THR A 47 11.09 6.56 -8.14
C THR A 47 9.57 6.64 -8.17
N ALA A 48 9.02 7.80 -8.51
CA ALA A 48 7.58 7.97 -8.71
C ALA A 48 7.03 7.05 -9.82
N GLU A 49 7.85 6.73 -10.82
CA GLU A 49 7.50 5.79 -11.89
C GLU A 49 7.36 4.36 -11.35
N GLN A 50 8.30 3.90 -10.53
CA GLN A 50 8.22 2.59 -9.88
C GLN A 50 6.98 2.47 -8.99
N VAL A 51 6.66 3.51 -8.21
CA VAL A 51 5.41 3.55 -7.42
C VAL A 51 4.19 3.49 -8.33
N SER A 52 4.18 4.23 -9.44
CA SER A 52 3.07 4.22 -10.40
C SER A 52 2.89 2.86 -11.09
N VAL A 53 3.98 2.19 -11.47
CA VAL A 53 3.95 0.82 -11.99
C VAL A 53 3.41 -0.13 -10.92
N ALA A 54 3.89 -0.02 -9.68
CA ALA A 54 3.44 -0.88 -8.59
C ALA A 54 1.95 -0.70 -8.29
N MET A 55 1.45 0.53 -8.19
CA MET A 55 0.04 0.81 -7.95
C MET A 55 -0.86 0.32 -9.09
N ARG A 56 -0.40 0.41 -10.34
CA ARG A 56 -1.12 -0.19 -11.49
C ARG A 56 -1.13 -1.71 -11.42
N GLY A 57 -0.01 -2.33 -11.09
CA GLY A 57 0.09 -3.77 -10.88
C GLY A 57 -0.82 -4.25 -9.75
N PHE A 58 -0.77 -3.57 -8.60
CA PHE A 58 -1.64 -3.82 -7.46
C PHE A 58 -3.12 -3.75 -7.85
N SER A 59 -3.54 -2.67 -8.51
CA SER A 59 -4.93 -2.53 -8.98
C SER A 59 -5.33 -3.62 -9.96
N TYR A 60 -4.43 -4.02 -10.87
CA TYR A 60 -4.67 -5.09 -11.83
C TYR A 60 -4.86 -6.45 -11.15
N HIS A 61 -3.92 -6.86 -10.30
CA HIS A 61 -3.99 -8.15 -9.60
C HIS A 61 -5.16 -8.19 -8.63
N LEU A 62 -5.49 -7.07 -7.96
CA LEU A 62 -6.61 -7.02 -7.04
C LEU A 62 -7.94 -7.15 -7.81
N THR A 63 -8.06 -6.46 -8.95
CA THR A 63 -9.25 -6.60 -9.82
C THR A 63 -9.36 -8.02 -10.38
N LYS A 64 -8.24 -8.64 -10.74
CA LYS A 64 -8.21 -10.03 -11.23
C LYS A 64 -8.67 -11.00 -10.13
N ALA A 65 -8.16 -10.84 -8.91
CA ALA A 65 -8.55 -11.64 -7.75
C ALA A 65 -10.03 -11.44 -7.39
N CYS A 66 -10.51 -10.20 -7.38
CA CYS A 66 -11.89 -9.90 -6.98
C CYS A 66 -12.93 -10.21 -8.07
N GLY A 67 -12.54 -10.47 -9.32
CA GLY A 67 -13.45 -10.80 -10.42
C GLY A 67 -14.63 -9.83 -10.54
N THR A 68 -15.85 -10.38 -10.63
CA THR A 68 -17.09 -9.58 -10.65
C THR A 68 -17.47 -9.03 -9.28
N THR A 69 -16.98 -9.61 -8.17
CA THR A 69 -17.25 -9.14 -6.81
C THR A 69 -16.80 -7.70 -6.59
N ALA A 70 -15.76 -7.24 -7.28
CA ALA A 70 -15.37 -5.82 -7.25
C ALA A 70 -16.44 -4.86 -7.81
N LEU A 71 -17.36 -5.36 -8.65
CA LEU A 71 -18.51 -4.60 -9.17
C LEU A 71 -19.72 -4.70 -8.26
N ASP A 72 -19.87 -5.81 -7.55
CA ASP A 72 -21.02 -6.07 -6.69
C ASP A 72 -20.81 -5.50 -5.27
N SER A 73 -19.55 -5.37 -4.84
CA SER A 73 -19.14 -4.92 -3.50
C SER A 73 -17.90 -4.01 -3.55
N PRO A 74 -18.03 -2.73 -3.97
CA PRO A 74 -16.91 -1.79 -4.01
C PRO A 74 -16.31 -1.50 -2.62
N GLU A 75 -17.09 -1.63 -1.56
CA GLU A 75 -16.65 -1.50 -0.17
C GLU A 75 -15.65 -2.60 0.23
N LEU A 76 -15.87 -3.83 -0.23
CA LEU A 76 -14.93 -4.93 -0.05
C LEU A 76 -13.60 -4.61 -0.74
N PHE A 77 -13.67 -4.09 -1.98
CA PHE A 77 -12.48 -3.72 -2.74
C PHE A 77 -11.70 -2.58 -2.07
N ALA A 78 -12.39 -1.52 -1.63
CA ALA A 78 -11.77 -0.42 -0.90
C ALA A 78 -11.16 -0.90 0.44
N GLY A 79 -11.88 -1.77 1.16
CA GLY A 79 -11.40 -2.37 2.40
C GLY A 79 -10.15 -3.22 2.19
N LEU A 80 -10.11 -4.06 1.15
CA LEU A 80 -8.93 -4.84 0.80
C LEU A 80 -7.73 -3.96 0.48
N ILE A 81 -7.92 -2.84 -0.22
CA ILE A 81 -6.83 -1.88 -0.49
C ILE A 81 -6.23 -1.39 0.83
N VAL A 82 -7.07 -0.88 1.73
CA VAL A 82 -6.62 -0.29 2.99
C VAL A 82 -6.00 -1.35 3.90
N ARG A 83 -6.67 -2.50 4.07
CA ARG A 83 -6.18 -3.61 4.90
C ARG A 83 -4.84 -4.13 4.41
N THR A 84 -4.63 -4.25 3.09
CA THR A 84 -3.35 -4.72 2.53
C THR A 84 -2.22 -3.70 2.78
N MET A 85 -2.48 -2.40 2.63
CA MET A 85 -1.50 -1.35 2.95
C MET A 85 -1.12 -1.36 4.44
N LEU A 86 -2.11 -1.50 5.33
CA LEU A 86 -1.90 -1.58 6.77
C LEU A 86 -1.21 -2.88 7.18
N MET A 87 -1.52 -4.00 6.51
CA MET A 87 -0.86 -5.28 6.72
C MET A 87 0.64 -5.19 6.41
N VAL A 88 1.00 -4.62 5.25
CA VAL A 88 2.41 -4.38 4.90
C VAL A 88 3.08 -3.44 5.90
N SER A 89 2.39 -2.40 6.36
CA SER A 89 2.92 -1.49 7.39
C SER A 89 3.17 -2.21 8.72
N GLY A 90 2.26 -3.08 9.15
CA GLY A 90 2.47 -3.95 10.32
C GLY A 90 3.66 -4.90 10.15
N SER A 91 3.83 -5.48 8.96
CA SER A 91 4.99 -6.32 8.64
C SER A 91 6.31 -5.53 8.68
N ILE A 92 6.34 -4.30 8.16
CA ILE A 92 7.50 -3.40 8.27
C ILE A 92 7.81 -3.07 9.72
N LEU A 93 6.79 -2.81 10.55
CA LEU A 93 6.99 -2.53 11.97
C LEU A 93 7.58 -3.73 12.72
N LYS A 94 7.16 -4.94 12.37
CA LYS A 94 7.63 -6.20 12.99
C LYS A 94 9.04 -6.59 12.57
N ASP A 95 9.33 -6.57 11.27
CA ASP A 95 10.65 -6.91 10.72
C ASP A 95 10.94 -6.08 9.45
N PRO A 96 11.46 -4.85 9.62
CA PRO A 96 11.71 -3.97 8.49
C PRO A 96 12.76 -4.52 7.53
N GLU A 97 13.74 -5.27 8.04
CA GLU A 97 14.82 -5.81 7.20
C GLU A 97 14.28 -6.91 6.30
N ALA A 98 13.50 -7.86 6.81
CA ALA A 98 12.90 -8.91 6.00
C ALA A 98 12.02 -8.35 4.87
N VAL A 99 11.21 -7.33 5.17
CA VAL A 99 10.26 -6.77 4.19
C VAL A 99 10.95 -5.88 3.16
N LEU A 100 11.93 -5.05 3.57
CA LEU A 100 12.54 -4.06 2.68
C LEU A 100 13.78 -4.58 1.95
N LYS A 101 14.42 -5.66 2.43
CA LYS A 101 15.62 -6.22 1.81
C LYS A 101 15.45 -6.58 0.32
N PRO A 102 14.33 -7.15 -0.14
CA PRO A 102 14.16 -7.45 -1.56
C PRO A 102 14.13 -6.19 -2.45
N LEU A 103 13.82 -5.02 -1.90
CA LEU A 103 13.90 -3.74 -2.61
C LEU A 103 15.34 -3.21 -2.69
N ARG A 104 16.31 -3.81 -1.99
CA ARG A 104 17.71 -3.38 -1.99
C ARG A 104 18.49 -3.92 -3.20
N THR A 105 18.02 -3.59 -4.38
CA THR A 105 18.68 -3.91 -5.66
C THR A 105 19.61 -2.77 -6.12
N PRO A 106 20.62 -3.04 -6.97
CA PRO A 106 21.51 -2.00 -7.48
C PRO A 106 20.80 -0.80 -8.10
N GLU A 107 19.65 -1.02 -8.74
CA GLU A 107 18.83 0.00 -9.39
C GLU A 107 18.14 0.94 -8.39
N ASN A 108 17.95 0.48 -7.15
CA ASN A 108 17.26 1.21 -6.08
C ASN A 108 18.23 1.89 -5.09
N ARG A 109 19.49 2.09 -5.49
CA ARG A 109 20.48 2.87 -4.73
C ARG A 109 20.25 4.38 -4.89
N PRO A 110 20.64 5.21 -3.91
CA PRO A 110 21.21 4.83 -2.61
C PRO A 110 20.15 4.32 -1.63
N TRP A 111 20.59 3.49 -0.67
CA TRP A 111 19.78 3.12 0.49
C TRP A 111 20.14 4.03 1.65
N THR A 112 19.18 4.82 2.12
CA THR A 112 19.44 5.88 3.10
C THR A 112 18.62 5.64 4.35
N PRO A 113 19.22 5.66 5.55
CA PRO A 113 18.49 5.71 6.81
C PRO A 113 17.63 6.98 6.87
N ARG A 114 16.35 6.83 7.19
CA ARG A 114 15.40 7.94 7.31
C ARG A 114 14.47 7.73 8.49
N ARG A 115 14.26 8.79 9.27
CA ARG A 115 13.20 8.82 10.27
C ARG A 115 11.87 8.99 9.55
N VAL A 116 10.92 8.12 9.83
CA VAL A 116 9.60 8.11 9.22
C VAL A 116 8.53 7.92 10.28
N THR A 117 7.33 8.37 9.95
CA THR A 117 6.11 8.07 10.70
C THR A 117 5.30 7.07 9.88
N LEU A 118 5.09 5.88 10.44
CA LEU A 118 4.35 4.79 9.81
C LEU A 118 3.01 4.62 10.50
N LEU A 119 1.92 4.59 9.73
CA LEU A 119 0.61 4.18 10.22
C LEU A 119 0.49 2.66 10.05
N ALA A 120 0.25 1.93 11.14
CA ALA A 120 0.07 0.49 11.13
C ALA A 120 -1.11 0.09 12.02
N PRO A 121 -1.69 -1.12 11.87
CA PRO A 121 -2.60 -1.66 12.87
C PRO A 121 -1.93 -1.70 14.24
N SER A 122 -2.73 -1.67 15.31
CA SER A 122 -2.20 -1.95 16.64
C SER A 122 -1.49 -3.32 16.68
N ALA A 123 -0.60 -3.52 17.66
CA ALA A 123 0.09 -4.79 17.81
C ALA A 123 -0.88 -5.97 18.02
N GLU A 124 -2.02 -5.71 18.67
CA GLU A 124 -3.09 -6.68 18.92
C GLU A 124 -3.85 -7.03 17.64
N GLU A 125 -4.10 -6.04 16.77
CA GLU A 125 -4.88 -6.23 15.53
C GLU A 125 -4.04 -6.62 14.31
N THR A 126 -2.72 -6.55 14.40
CA THR A 126 -1.82 -6.91 13.28
C THR A 126 -2.05 -8.35 12.77
N PRO A 127 -2.13 -9.39 13.64
CA PRO A 127 -2.41 -10.75 13.20
C PRO A 127 -3.80 -10.89 12.57
N ASN A 128 -4.82 -10.25 13.17
CA ASN A 128 -6.20 -10.31 12.70
C ASN A 128 -6.34 -9.67 11.32
N ASN A 129 -5.71 -8.50 11.10
CA ASN A 129 -5.71 -7.84 9.80
C ASN A 129 -5.00 -8.69 8.73
N HIS A 130 -3.88 -9.32 9.08
CA HIS A 130 -3.15 -10.19 8.16
C HIS A 130 -3.98 -11.43 7.77
N ALA A 131 -4.61 -12.09 8.75
CA ALA A 131 -5.51 -13.22 8.50
C ALA A 131 -6.70 -12.80 7.62
N ALA A 132 -7.38 -11.71 7.97
CA ALA A 132 -8.53 -11.22 7.22
C ALA A 132 -8.22 -10.92 5.75
N VAL A 133 -7.06 -10.31 5.45
CA VAL A 133 -6.63 -10.06 4.06
C VAL A 133 -6.43 -11.37 3.31
N LEU A 134 -5.71 -12.32 3.91
CA LEU A 134 -5.43 -13.60 3.27
C LEU A 134 -6.70 -14.43 3.07
N ASP A 135 -7.53 -14.56 4.09
CA ASP A 135 -8.78 -15.31 4.04
C ASP A 135 -9.70 -14.74 2.95
N THR A 136 -9.85 -13.41 2.90
CA THR A 136 -10.66 -12.77 1.85
C THR A 136 -10.08 -13.00 0.45
N LEU A 137 -8.76 -12.89 0.26
CA LEU A 137 -8.14 -13.15 -1.04
C LEU A 137 -8.30 -14.62 -1.46
N CYS A 138 -8.19 -15.56 -0.51
CA CYS A 138 -8.41 -16.99 -0.73
C CYS A 138 -9.87 -17.30 -1.09
N GLU A 139 -10.84 -16.71 -0.38
CA GLU A 139 -12.28 -16.85 -0.67
C GLU A 139 -12.63 -16.32 -2.06
N LEU A 140 -11.97 -15.26 -2.50
CA LEU A 140 -12.09 -14.71 -3.85
C LEU A 140 -11.36 -15.55 -4.91
N GLY A 141 -10.65 -16.61 -4.52
CA GLY A 141 -9.92 -17.51 -5.43
C GLY A 141 -8.64 -16.90 -5.99
N ALA A 142 -8.01 -15.96 -5.29
CA ALA A 142 -6.70 -15.44 -5.65
C ALA A 142 -5.67 -16.58 -5.64
N SER A 143 -4.86 -16.67 -6.69
CA SER A 143 -3.73 -17.61 -6.72
C SER A 143 -2.61 -17.14 -5.80
N ASP A 144 -1.78 -18.06 -5.31
CA ASP A 144 -0.58 -17.72 -4.52
C ASP A 144 0.31 -16.72 -5.25
N GLU A 145 0.47 -16.86 -6.57
CA GLU A 145 1.22 -15.91 -7.40
C GLU A 145 0.58 -14.51 -7.36
N ASP A 146 -0.74 -14.41 -7.46
CA ASP A 146 -1.42 -13.11 -7.38
C ASP A 146 -1.28 -12.50 -5.98
N ILE A 147 -1.35 -13.29 -4.91
CA ILE A 147 -1.16 -12.83 -3.52
C ILE A 147 0.27 -12.31 -3.32
N GLU A 148 1.27 -13.07 -3.75
CA GLU A 148 2.68 -12.65 -3.68
C GLU A 148 2.92 -11.35 -4.46
N ARG A 149 2.36 -11.25 -5.67
CA ARG A 149 2.45 -10.03 -6.50
C ARG A 149 1.76 -8.85 -5.83
N LEU A 150 0.57 -9.04 -5.26
CA LEU A 150 -0.15 -7.99 -4.53
C LEU A 150 0.72 -7.44 -3.39
N PHE A 151 1.26 -8.31 -2.55
CA PHE A 151 2.06 -7.92 -1.40
C PHE A 151 3.35 -7.24 -1.81
N TRP A 152 4.00 -7.72 -2.86
CA TRP A 152 5.16 -7.06 -3.44
C TRP A 152 4.85 -5.64 -3.92
N MET A 153 3.78 -5.48 -4.70
CA MET A 153 3.40 -4.17 -5.23
C MET A 153 3.03 -3.18 -4.12
N VAL A 154 2.32 -3.63 -3.09
CA VAL A 154 2.02 -2.80 -1.92
C VAL A 154 3.27 -2.46 -1.13
N THR A 155 4.23 -3.38 -1.01
CA THR A 155 5.53 -3.10 -0.38
C THR A 155 6.29 -1.99 -1.11
N VAL A 156 6.33 -2.02 -2.45
CA VAL A 156 6.91 -0.93 -3.26
C VAL A 156 6.17 0.39 -3.01
N ALA A 157 4.84 0.36 -2.97
CA ALA A 157 4.02 1.56 -2.78
C ALA A 157 4.22 2.18 -1.38
N VAL A 158 4.21 1.36 -0.33
CA VAL A 158 4.44 1.80 1.07
C VAL A 158 5.87 2.33 1.22
N ALA A 159 6.88 1.60 0.74
CA ALA A 159 8.27 2.06 0.80
C ALA A 159 8.49 3.36 0.01
N GLY A 160 7.90 3.49 -1.17
CA GLY A 160 7.92 4.71 -1.98
C GLY A 160 7.20 5.88 -1.31
N SER A 161 6.07 5.62 -0.64
CA SER A 161 5.36 6.61 0.17
C SER A 161 6.22 7.10 1.33
N LEU A 162 6.84 6.19 2.10
CA LEU A 162 7.75 6.55 3.19
C LEU A 162 8.98 7.33 2.69
N ALA A 163 9.50 6.98 1.52
CA ALA A 163 10.62 7.68 0.89
C ALA A 163 10.26 9.07 0.35
N THR A 164 8.98 9.35 0.11
CA THR A 164 8.51 10.63 -0.46
C THR A 164 7.83 11.53 0.56
N ILE A 165 6.99 10.99 1.44
CA ILE A 165 6.27 11.69 2.50
C ILE A 165 7.14 11.95 3.73
N GLY A 166 8.19 11.14 3.95
CA GLY A 166 9.27 11.46 4.91
C GLY A 166 10.07 12.74 4.59
N ARG A 167 9.54 13.64 3.74
CA ARG A 167 10.07 14.93 3.34
C ARG A 167 9.39 16.13 4.02
N LEU A 168 8.92 15.99 5.26
CA LEU A 168 8.49 17.13 6.07
C LEU A 168 9.08 17.04 7.49
N PRO A 169 9.96 17.96 7.97
CA PRO A 169 10.80 18.92 7.28
C PRO A 169 12.32 18.55 7.27
N MET A 170 12.96 18.98 6.17
CA MET A 170 14.40 19.15 5.88
C MET A 170 15.43 18.64 6.92
N GLN A 171 16.00 17.46 6.68
CA GLN A 171 17.41 17.25 7.00
C GLN A 171 18.23 17.94 5.92
N GLU A 172 19.02 18.94 6.32
CA GLU A 172 20.07 19.51 5.47
C GLU A 172 20.94 18.35 4.98
N VAL A 173 20.94 18.14 3.65
CA VAL A 173 21.98 17.34 3.03
C VAL A 173 23.27 18.12 3.31
N PRO A 174 24.25 17.57 4.04
CA PRO A 174 25.49 18.29 4.28
C PRO A 174 26.10 18.64 2.92
N SER A 175 26.23 19.94 2.66
CA SER A 175 26.86 20.44 1.44
C SER A 175 28.27 19.88 1.36
N THR A 176 28.59 19.19 0.27
CA THR A 176 29.93 18.74 -0.07
C THR A 176 30.82 19.92 -0.51
N ASP A 177 30.88 20.98 0.30
CA ASP A 177 31.76 22.13 0.14
C ASP A 177 32.74 22.19 1.33
N SER A 178 33.44 21.10 1.56
CA SER A 178 34.64 21.08 2.41
C SER A 178 35.64 20.04 1.94
N TYR A 179 36.06 20.17 0.68
CA TYR A 179 37.42 19.79 0.29
C TYR A 179 38.14 21.07 -0.10
N HIS A 180 38.87 21.60 0.88
CA HIS A 180 40.01 22.49 0.63
C HIS A 180 41.13 21.71 -0.06
#